data_AF-A0A1F6IFF1-F1
#
_entry.id   AF-A0A1F6IFF1-F1
#
_cell.length_a   1.000
_cell.length_b   1.000
_cell.length_c   1.000
_cell.angle_alpha   90.00
_cell.angle_beta   90.00
_cell.angle_gamma   90.00
#
_symmetry.space_group_name_H-M   'P 1'
#
loop_
_entity.id
_entity.type
_entity.pdbx_description
1 polymer ?
#
loop_
_entity_poly.entity_id
_entity_poly.type
_entity_poly.pdbx_seq_one_letter_code
_entity_poly.pdbx_strand_id
1 'polypeptide(L)'
;MSQVSRRTLSKNVEKKMYSIFFNALARLSNPSDIQDFILDLLGPAEQTMLAKRLAIAVLLVKGYQYETIKDILKVSQETIARVNMMLNFRGKGYNIAIKRVLREEKLEDLFKVIGDSAVGILLESSIKRSLRRERKRTRKPKTALG
;
A
#
# COMPACT_ATOMS: atom_id res chain seq x y z
N MET A 1 15.33 1.21 -2.81
CA MET A 1 15.65 2.40 -2.01
C MET A 1 16.29 3.40 -2.96
N SER A 2 16.00 4.69 -2.82
CA SER A 2 16.59 5.71 -3.70
C SER A 2 18.10 5.76 -3.48
N GLN A 3 18.84 5.88 -4.57
CA GLN A 3 20.29 6.06 -4.53
C GLN A 3 20.57 7.53 -4.22
N VAL A 4 20.87 7.83 -2.96
CA VAL A 4 21.33 9.17 -2.58
C VAL A 4 22.86 9.20 -2.67
N SER A 5 23.38 10.27 -3.30
CA SER A 5 24.83 10.47 -3.44
C SER A 5 25.53 10.46 -2.09
N ARG A 6 26.72 9.82 -2.04
CA ARG A 6 27.59 9.84 -0.85
C ARG A 6 28.25 11.20 -0.61
N ARG A 7 28.26 12.09 -1.61
CA ARG A 7 28.76 13.47 -1.46
C ARG A 7 27.68 14.29 -0.76
N THR A 8 28.03 14.87 0.38
CA THR A 8 27.08 15.59 1.24
C THR A 8 26.96 17.05 0.86
N LEU A 9 25.77 17.62 1.09
CA LEU A 9 25.52 19.04 0.93
C LEU A 9 25.94 19.79 2.20
N SER A 10 26.19 21.10 2.08
CA SER A 10 26.30 21.95 3.27
C SER A 10 24.94 22.05 3.97
N LYS A 11 24.93 22.12 5.30
CA LYS A 11 23.69 22.15 6.10
C LYS A 11 22.76 23.29 5.68
N ASN A 12 23.32 24.44 5.29
CA ASN A 12 22.54 25.60 4.86
C ASN A 12 21.85 25.36 3.51
N VAL A 13 22.57 24.78 2.54
CA VAL A 13 22.01 24.42 1.23
C VAL A 13 20.92 23.37 1.39
N GLU A 14 21.18 22.31 2.16
CA GLU A 14 20.21 21.24 2.43
C GLU A 14 18.93 21.78 3.08
N LYS A 15 19.05 22.61 4.11
CA LYS A 15 17.89 23.23 4.79
C LYS A 15 17.08 24.09 3.83
N LYS A 16 17.74 24.90 2.99
CA LYS A 16 17.05 25.76 2.02
C LYS A 16 16.36 24.94 0.94
N MET A 17 17.01 23.89 0.44
CA MET A 17 16.46 22.94 -0.53
C MET A 17 15.16 22.30 0.00
N TYR A 18 15.17 21.72 1.20
CA TYR A 18 13.96 21.14 1.79
C TYR A 18 12.86 22.18 2.03
N SER A 19 13.22 23.39 2.47
CA SER A 19 12.25 24.46 2.67
C SER A 19 11.56 24.86 1.36
N ILE A 20 12.30 24.99 0.26
CA ILE A 20 11.73 25.28 -1.06
C ILE A 20 10.79 24.15 -1.50
N PHE A 21 11.24 22.90 -1.37
CA PHE A 21 10.47 21.73 -1.75
C PHE A 21 9.11 21.64 -1.02
N PHE A 22 9.11 21.77 0.32
CA PHE A 22 7.85 21.72 1.09
C PHE A 22 6.94 22.92 0.81
N ASN A 23 7.51 24.11 0.58
CA ASN A 23 6.73 25.29 0.22
C ASN A 23 6.08 25.15 -1.18
N ALA A 24 6.77 24.54 -2.14
CA ALA A 24 6.20 24.25 -3.45
C ALA A 24 5.01 23.28 -3.33
N LEU A 25 5.19 22.16 -2.61
CA LEU A 25 4.12 21.20 -2.36
C LEU A 25 2.89 21.83 -1.67
N ALA A 26 3.10 22.72 -0.69
CA ALA A 26 2.02 23.37 0.03
C ALA A 26 1.20 24.36 -0.82
N ARG A 27 1.75 24.83 -1.95
CA ARG A 27 1.08 25.77 -2.87
C ARG A 27 0.29 25.06 -3.97
N LEU A 28 0.58 23.79 -4.24
CA LEU A 28 -0.21 22.97 -5.14
C LEU A 28 -1.55 22.64 -4.46
N SER A 29 -2.63 23.26 -4.93
CA SER A 29 -3.98 23.11 -4.35
C SER A 29 -4.94 22.30 -5.22
N ASN A 30 -4.62 22.15 -6.50
CA ASN A 30 -5.41 21.37 -7.45
C ASN A 30 -4.87 19.93 -7.57
N PRO A 31 -5.73 18.89 -7.48
CA PRO A 31 -5.34 17.50 -7.71
C PRO A 31 -4.63 17.25 -9.05
N SER A 32 -5.01 17.94 -10.13
CA SER A 32 -4.38 17.79 -11.45
C SER A 32 -2.92 18.25 -11.41
N ASP A 33 -2.66 19.45 -10.88
CA ASP A 33 -1.31 20.00 -10.78
C ASP A 33 -0.41 19.13 -9.90
N ILE A 34 -0.97 18.53 -8.84
CA ILE A 34 -0.25 17.57 -7.99
C ILE A 34 0.08 16.30 -8.78
N GLN A 35 -0.85 15.78 -9.57
CA GLN A 35 -0.63 14.59 -10.39
C GLN A 35 0.50 14.83 -11.39
N ASP A 36 0.46 15.93 -12.14
CA ASP A 36 1.49 16.27 -13.14
C ASP A 36 2.84 16.45 -12.46
N PHE A 37 2.90 17.19 -11.34
CA PHE A 37 4.13 17.35 -10.57
C PHE A 37 4.72 16.01 -10.09
N ILE A 38 3.88 15.08 -9.65
CA ILE A 38 4.33 13.76 -9.19
C ILE A 38 4.83 12.89 -10.36
N LEU A 39 4.19 13.00 -11.54
CA LEU A 39 4.62 12.30 -12.76
C LEU A 39 5.99 12.79 -13.23
N ASP A 40 6.24 14.09 -13.14
CA ASP A 40 7.53 14.70 -13.52
C ASP A 40 8.64 14.40 -12.50
N LEU A 41 8.30 14.39 -11.20
CA LEU A 41 9.29 14.25 -10.12
C LEU A 41 9.73 12.81 -9.88
N LEU A 42 8.81 11.85 -10.00
CA LEU A 42 9.01 10.48 -9.53
C LEU A 42 8.96 9.47 -10.67
N GLY A 43 9.81 8.45 -10.61
CA GLY A 43 9.71 7.33 -11.54
C GLY A 43 8.44 6.49 -11.31
N PRO A 44 7.96 5.72 -12.31
CA PRO A 44 6.72 4.93 -12.19
C PRO A 44 6.69 3.97 -10.98
N ALA A 45 7.85 3.37 -10.66
CA ALA A 45 7.99 2.49 -9.51
C ALA A 45 7.86 3.24 -8.17
N GLU A 46 8.36 4.48 -8.10
CA GLU A 46 8.31 5.31 -6.90
C GLU A 46 6.89 5.83 -6.66
N GLN A 47 6.21 6.27 -7.71
CA GLN A 47 4.80 6.66 -7.67
C GLN A 47 3.94 5.52 -7.11
N THR A 48 4.06 4.33 -7.70
CA THR A 48 3.34 3.12 -7.27
C THR A 48 3.66 2.78 -5.81
N MET A 49 4.94 2.87 -5.43
CA MET A 49 5.39 2.58 -4.07
C MET A 49 4.79 3.55 -3.04
N LEU A 50 4.74 4.85 -3.33
CA LEU A 50 4.13 5.85 -2.44
C LEU A 50 2.60 5.65 -2.34
N ALA A 51 1.92 5.43 -3.46
CA ALA A 51 0.48 5.16 -3.49
C ALA A 51 0.13 3.91 -2.66
N LYS A 52 0.87 2.81 -2.83
CA LYS A 52 0.69 1.59 -2.03
C LYS A 52 0.93 1.84 -0.54
N ARG A 53 1.93 2.63 -0.15
CA ARG A 53 2.17 2.94 1.27
C ARG A 53 1.02 3.73 1.90
N LEU A 54 0.44 4.69 1.18
CA LEU A 54 -0.74 5.40 1.64
C LEU A 54 -1.93 4.45 1.81
N ALA A 55 -2.18 3.58 0.81
CA ALA A 55 -3.25 2.59 0.86
C ALA A 55 -3.08 1.60 2.03
N ILE A 56 -1.86 1.11 2.28
CA ILE A 56 -1.55 0.27 3.45
C ILE A 56 -1.96 0.99 4.73
N ALA A 57 -1.56 2.25 4.90
CA ALA A 57 -1.86 3.01 6.11
C ALA A 57 -3.37 3.19 6.32
N VAL A 58 -4.13 3.47 5.25
CA VAL A 58 -5.60 3.56 5.30
C VAL A 58 -6.23 2.21 5.71
N LEU A 59 -5.80 1.10 5.09
CA LEU A 59 -6.33 -0.23 5.40
C LEU A 59 -5.99 -0.68 6.83
N LEU A 60 -4.80 -0.35 7.32
CA LEU A 60 -4.42 -0.60 8.73
C LEU A 60 -5.31 0.16 9.70
N VAL A 61 -5.57 1.46 9.45
CA VAL A 61 -6.48 2.27 10.28
C VAL A 61 -7.90 1.72 10.27
N LYS A 62 -8.32 1.11 9.16
CA LYS A 62 -9.63 0.43 9.03
C LYS A 62 -9.67 -0.98 9.64
N GLY A 63 -8.56 -1.50 10.17
CA GLY A 63 -8.51 -2.79 10.86
C GLY A 63 -8.30 -4.01 9.96
N TYR A 64 -7.90 -3.82 8.69
CA TYR A 64 -7.58 -4.94 7.81
C TYR A 64 -6.34 -5.71 8.30
N GLN A 65 -6.39 -7.03 8.17
CA GLN A 65 -5.30 -7.93 8.54
C GLN A 65 -4.16 -7.87 7.51
N TYR A 66 -2.93 -8.13 7.97
CA TYR A 66 -1.72 -8.06 7.12
C TYR A 66 -1.82 -8.95 5.88
N GLU A 67 -2.37 -10.16 6.01
CA GLU A 67 -2.47 -11.09 4.88
C GLU A 67 -3.41 -10.55 3.80
N THR A 68 -4.54 -9.99 4.22
CA THR A 68 -5.49 -9.34 3.31
C THR A 68 -4.85 -8.14 2.60
N ILE A 69 -4.15 -7.27 3.34
CA ILE A 69 -3.46 -6.11 2.76
C ILE A 69 -2.38 -6.54 1.76
N LYS A 70 -1.60 -7.57 2.09
CA LYS A 70 -0.59 -8.17 1.21
C LYS A 70 -1.21 -8.66 -0.08
N ASP A 71 -2.34 -9.37 0.00
CA ASP A 71 -2.98 -9.96 -1.16
C ASP A 71 -3.68 -8.92 -2.05
N ILE A 72 -4.28 -7.89 -1.46
CA ILE A 72 -4.89 -6.77 -2.20
C ILE A 72 -3.81 -5.95 -2.91
N LEU A 73 -2.81 -5.47 -2.16
CA LEU A 73 -1.85 -4.49 -2.66
C LEU A 73 -0.61 -5.12 -3.30
N LYS A 74 -0.49 -6.45 -3.26
CA LYS A 74 0.67 -7.21 -3.77
C LYS A 74 1.97 -6.65 -3.22
N VAL A 75 2.08 -6.62 -1.89
CA VAL A 75 3.24 -6.13 -1.14
C VAL A 75 3.71 -7.17 -0.12
N SER A 76 4.97 -7.09 0.29
CA SER A 76 5.51 -7.99 1.31
C SER A 76 5.03 -7.62 2.72
N GLN A 77 4.99 -8.59 3.65
CA GLN A 77 4.59 -8.33 5.04
C GLN A 77 5.56 -7.35 5.73
N GLU A 78 6.85 -7.38 5.39
CA GLU A 78 7.87 -6.45 5.89
C GLU A 78 7.60 -5.01 5.43
N THR A 79 6.99 -4.85 4.25
CA THR A 79 6.58 -3.53 3.76
C THR A 79 5.40 -3.00 4.58
N ILE A 80 4.43 -3.85 4.88
CA ILE A 80 3.27 -3.50 5.73
C ILE A 80 3.76 -3.17 7.14
N ALA A 81 4.63 -3.99 7.72
CA ALA A 81 5.21 -3.77 9.04
C ALA A 81 5.95 -2.43 9.14
N ARG A 82 6.75 -2.07 8.13
CA ARG A 82 7.44 -0.77 8.08
C ARG A 82 6.44 0.39 8.05
N VAL A 83 5.38 0.31 7.26
CA VAL A 83 4.35 1.36 7.22
C VAL A 83 3.62 1.46 8.56
N ASN A 84 3.23 0.33 9.15
CA ASN A 84 2.58 0.31 10.46
C ASN A 84 3.47 0.95 11.55
N MET A 85 4.77 0.63 11.56
CA MET A 85 5.72 1.27 12.46
C MET A 85 5.77 2.79 12.25
N MET A 86 5.86 3.26 11.01
CA MET A 86 5.87 4.71 10.73
C MET A 86 4.56 5.38 11.14
N LEU A 87 3.42 4.71 10.95
CA LEU A 87 2.10 5.20 11.35
C LEU A 87 1.99 5.34 12.87
N ASN A 88 2.51 4.39 13.64
CA ASN A 88 2.40 4.41 15.11
C ASN A 88 3.43 5.32 15.78
N PHE A 89 4.67 5.38 15.27
CA PHE A 89 5.77 6.10 15.94
C PHE A 89 6.13 7.46 15.32
N ARG A 90 5.81 7.69 14.04
CA ARG A 90 6.11 8.95 13.31
C ARG A 90 4.91 9.40 12.46
N GLY A 91 3.70 9.06 12.90
CA GLY A 91 2.49 9.11 12.10
C GLY A 91 1.84 10.48 11.90
N LYS A 92 2.40 11.58 12.41
CA LYS A 92 1.74 12.90 12.34
C LYS A 92 1.27 13.25 10.93
N GLY A 93 2.13 13.06 9.92
CA GLY A 93 1.77 13.28 8.51
C GLY A 93 0.74 12.29 7.98
N TYR A 94 0.91 11.00 8.26
CA TYR A 94 -0.06 9.97 7.89
C TYR A 94 -1.45 10.25 8.49
N ASN A 95 -1.53 10.56 9.77
CA ASN A 95 -2.78 10.82 10.48
C ASN A 95 -3.52 12.02 9.87
N ILE A 96 -2.81 13.09 9.50
CA ILE A 96 -3.42 14.23 8.82
C ILE A 96 -3.94 13.82 7.44
N ALA A 97 -3.11 13.16 6.63
CA ALA A 97 -3.49 12.74 5.29
C ALA A 97 -4.69 11.77 5.32
N ILE A 98 -4.62 10.73 6.14
CA ILE A 98 -5.69 9.74 6.29
C ILE A 98 -6.97 10.39 6.79
N LYS A 99 -6.92 11.29 7.78
CA LYS A 99 -8.12 11.99 8.28
C LYS A 99 -8.78 12.88 7.22
N ARG A 100 -8.00 13.44 6.29
CA ARG A 100 -8.52 14.23 5.15
C ARG A 100 -9.15 13.31 4.12
N VAL A 101 -8.41 12.29 3.71
CA VAL A 101 -8.87 11.25 2.78
C VAL A 101 -10.18 10.68 3.31
N LEU A 102 -10.23 10.12 4.52
CA LEU A 102 -11.43 9.52 5.15
C LEU A 102 -12.67 10.42 5.24
N ARG A 103 -12.54 11.72 5.00
CA ARG A 103 -13.65 12.67 5.01
C ARG A 103 -14.30 12.87 3.63
N GLU A 104 -13.68 12.36 2.57
CA GLU A 104 -14.17 12.49 1.19
C GLU A 104 -15.00 11.25 0.78
N GLU A 105 -16.17 11.48 0.16
CA GLU A 105 -17.15 10.46 -0.29
C GLU A 105 -16.62 9.48 -1.36
N LYS A 106 -15.39 9.68 -1.85
CA LYS A 106 -14.77 8.82 -2.88
C LYS A 106 -14.10 7.58 -2.29
N LEU A 107 -14.09 7.43 -0.97
CA LEU A 107 -13.52 6.25 -0.31
C LEU A 107 -14.42 5.05 -0.31
N GLU A 108 -15.72 5.26 -0.29
CA GLU A 108 -16.71 4.19 -0.38
C GLU A 108 -16.48 3.38 -1.67
N ASP A 109 -16.21 4.05 -2.79
CA ASP A 109 -15.88 3.41 -4.06
C ASP A 109 -14.55 2.65 -4.01
N LEU A 110 -13.51 3.25 -3.42
CA LEU A 110 -12.22 2.57 -3.25
C LEU A 110 -12.36 1.31 -2.38
N PHE A 111 -13.10 1.39 -1.27
CA PHE A 111 -13.33 0.25 -0.39
C PHE A 111 -14.22 -0.80 -1.02
N LYS A 112 -15.19 -0.41 -1.85
CA LYS A 112 -16.00 -1.36 -2.63
C LYS A 112 -15.11 -2.15 -3.60
N VAL A 113 -14.28 -1.46 -4.37
CA VAL A 113 -13.33 -2.11 -5.29
C VAL A 113 -12.34 -3.01 -4.55
N ILE A 114 -11.82 -2.56 -3.41
CA ILE A 114 -10.93 -3.36 -2.55
C ILE A 114 -11.68 -4.56 -1.95
N GLY A 115 -12.93 -4.38 -1.51
CA GLY A 115 -13.79 -5.41 -0.94
C GLY A 115 -14.11 -6.50 -1.97
N ASP A 116 -14.52 -6.12 -3.17
CA ASP A 116 -14.78 -7.03 -4.29
C ASP A 116 -13.51 -7.83 -4.64
N SER A 117 -12.36 -7.15 -4.66
CA SER A 117 -11.06 -7.80 -4.87
C SER A 117 -10.71 -8.79 -3.76
N ALA A 118 -10.94 -8.42 -2.49
CA ALA A 118 -10.69 -9.28 -1.35
C ALA A 118 -11.61 -10.51 -1.33
N VAL A 119 -12.89 -10.34 -1.67
CA VAL A 119 -13.86 -11.43 -1.81
C VAL A 119 -13.42 -12.39 -2.91
N GLY A 120 -13.01 -11.89 -4.07
CA GLY A 120 -12.47 -12.72 -5.16
C GLY A 120 -11.27 -13.57 -4.72
N ILE A 121 -10.32 -12.97 -4.01
CA ILE A 121 -9.13 -13.67 -3.48
C ILE A 121 -9.54 -14.75 -2.46
N LEU A 122 -10.47 -14.44 -1.56
CA LEU A 122 -10.99 -15.41 -0.59
C LEU A 122 -11.69 -16.57 -1.28
N LEU A 123 -12.50 -16.30 -2.31
CA LEU A 123 -13.17 -17.33 -3.11
C LEU A 123 -12.15 -18.25 -3.80
N GLU A 124 -11.15 -17.68 -4.48
CA GLU A 124 -10.08 -18.43 -5.13
C GLU A 124 -9.31 -19.32 -4.15
N SER A 125 -8.98 -18.79 -2.97
CA SER A 125 -8.27 -19.54 -1.94
C SER A 125 -9.12 -20.68 -1.37
N SER A 126 -10.44 -20.52 -1.30
CA SER A 126 -11.38 -21.56 -0.89
C SER A 126 -11.50 -22.66 -1.95
N ILE A 127 -11.61 -22.28 -3.22
CA ILE A 127 -11.64 -23.21 -4.38
C ILE A 127 -10.34 -24.00 -4.50
N LYS A 128 -9.17 -23.35 -4.38
CA LYS A 128 -7.88 -24.06 -4.37
C LYS A 128 -7.79 -25.06 -3.22
N ARG A 129 -8.34 -24.74 -2.04
CA ARG A 129 -8.39 -25.64 -0.88
C ARG A 129 -9.31 -26.84 -1.11
N SER A 130 -10.49 -26.65 -1.70
CA SER A 130 -11.41 -27.76 -2.02
C SER A 130 -10.81 -28.70 -3.08
N LEU A 131 -10.28 -28.16 -4.19
CA LEU A 131 -9.62 -28.94 -5.24
C LEU A 131 -8.43 -29.74 -4.72
N ARG A 132 -7.65 -29.17 -3.79
CA ARG A 132 -6.51 -29.87 -3.16
C ARG A 132 -6.96 -31.01 -2.25
N ARG A 133 -8.09 -30.87 -1.54
CA ARG A 133 -8.70 -31.95 -0.73
C ARG A 133 -9.23 -33.07 -1.62
N GLU A 134 -9.85 -32.71 -2.74
CA GLU A 134 -10.42 -33.66 -3.70
C GLU A 134 -9.33 -34.48 -4.42
N ARG A 135 -8.25 -33.83 -4.88
CA ARG A 135 -7.06 -34.52 -5.42
C ARG A 135 -6.38 -35.46 -4.42
N LYS A 136 -6.44 -35.18 -3.11
CA LYS A 136 -5.93 -36.08 -2.06
C LYS A 136 -6.85 -37.29 -1.84
N ARG A 137 -8.17 -37.13 -2.03
CA ARG A 137 -9.13 -38.25 -1.96
C ARG A 137 -9.00 -39.20 -3.15
N THR A 138 -8.81 -38.66 -4.36
CA THR A 138 -8.68 -39.48 -5.59
C THR A 138 -7.31 -40.15 -5.74
N ARG A 139 -6.27 -39.71 -5.01
CA ARG A 139 -4.92 -40.30 -5.02
C ARG A 139 -4.65 -41.37 -3.96
N LYS A 140 -5.57 -41.67 -3.04
CA LYS A 140 -5.41 -42.82 -2.14
C LYS A 140 -5.60 -44.11 -2.95
N PRO A 141 -4.61 -45.02 -3.03
CA PRO A 141 -4.77 -46.28 -3.75
C PRO A 141 -5.85 -47.13 -3.05
N LYS A 142 -6.65 -47.84 -3.85
CA LYS A 142 -7.50 -48.95 -3.38
C LYS A 142 -6.58 -50.10 -2.90
N THR A 143 -5.95 -49.96 -1.75
CA THR A 143 -5.30 -51.07 -1.04
C THR A 143 -6.22 -51.49 0.09
N ALA A 144 -7.14 -52.40 -0.23
CA ALA A 144 -7.84 -53.32 0.66
C ALA A 144 -9.07 -53.83 -0.09
N LEU A 145 -8.95 -54.96 -0.78
CA LEU A 145 -10.01 -55.94 -1.08
C LEU A 145 -9.44 -56.94 -2.09
N GLY A 146 -9.13 -58.15 -1.60
CA GLY A 146 -8.60 -59.28 -2.37
C GLY A 146 -7.45 -59.93 -1.63
#